data_AF-S5SS99-F1
#
_entry.id   AF-S5SS99-F1
#
_cell.length_a   1.000
_cell.length_b   1.000
_cell.length_c   1.000
_cell.angle_alpha   90.00
_cell.angle_beta   90.00
_cell.angle_gamma   90.00
#
_symmetry.space_group_name_H-M   'P 1'
#
loop_
_entity.id
_entity.type
_entity.pdbx_description
1 polymer ?
#
loop_
_entity_poly.entity_id
_entity_poly.type
_entity_poly.pdbx_seq_one_letter_code
_entity_poly.pdbx_strand_id
1 'polypeptide(L)'
;MKDPTRIPDVLAALQRAWEGQPDLNLASLWGVVENHGIGWGSGDDELVAVLEALSRRHPARVTSPENVLVVADTARPLRRITVDPVGRRVTVRGADVRPATWNYREIRRLEVGMPAVITDAAGVDHRLGVLSGMTVSDYRPPTGLGGRARTAMGDLVVGARLIDGSLVIVSHGVDVFTPGRRDVAHTRHRYDKLLEVGIGAPLRFQPAAGGKPVALAEVELLFPVDQ
;
A
#
# COMPACT_ATOMS: atom_id res chain seq x y z
N MET A 1 -6.15 -19.14 41.08
CA MET A 1 -5.27 -19.76 40.05
C MET A 1 -5.92 -19.53 38.70
N LYS A 2 -5.19 -19.01 37.70
CA LYS A 2 -5.75 -18.83 36.35
C LYS A 2 -5.77 -20.17 35.61
N ASP A 3 -6.75 -20.38 34.73
CA ASP A 3 -6.88 -21.59 33.92
C ASP A 3 -5.67 -21.74 32.96
N PRO A 4 -4.90 -22.84 33.00
CA PRO A 4 -3.78 -23.08 32.08
C PRO A 4 -4.20 -23.22 30.61
N THR A 5 -5.46 -23.55 30.32
CA THR A 5 -5.95 -23.72 28.95
C THR A 5 -5.97 -22.43 28.13
N ARG A 6 -5.79 -21.26 28.77
CA ARG A 6 -5.63 -19.94 28.10
C ARG A 6 -4.30 -19.77 27.35
N ILE A 7 -3.25 -20.50 27.74
CA ILE A 7 -1.88 -20.30 27.23
C ILE A 7 -1.78 -20.56 25.72
N PRO A 8 -2.32 -21.67 25.17
CA PRO A 8 -2.30 -21.92 23.74
C PRO A 8 -2.91 -20.78 22.90
N ASP A 9 -4.01 -20.19 23.35
CA ASP A 9 -4.69 -19.11 22.62
C ASP A 9 -3.84 -17.83 22.58
N VAL A 10 -3.18 -17.50 23.70
CA VAL A 10 -2.23 -16.37 23.77
C VAL A 10 -1.05 -16.60 22.83
N LEU A 11 -0.47 -17.81 22.83
CA LEU A 11 0.66 -18.15 21.95
C LEU A 11 0.24 -18.13 20.47
N ALA A 12 -0.96 -18.60 20.15
CA ALA A 12 -1.49 -18.57 18.78
C ALA A 12 -1.76 -17.12 18.31
N ALA A 13 -2.26 -16.24 19.17
CA ALA A 13 -2.41 -14.83 18.85
C ALA A 13 -1.04 -14.16 18.63
N LEU A 14 -0.06 -14.45 19.49
CA LEU A 14 1.31 -13.96 19.38
C LEU A 14 1.95 -14.40 18.05
N GLN A 15 1.86 -15.68 17.73
CA GLN A 15 2.40 -16.25 16.50
C GLN A 15 1.80 -15.55 15.27
N ARG A 16 0.46 -15.45 15.19
CA ARG A 16 -0.23 -14.78 14.07
C ARG A 16 0.21 -13.33 13.88
N ALA A 17 0.35 -12.57 14.97
CA ALA A 17 0.79 -11.18 14.91
C ALA A 17 2.27 -11.04 14.49
N TRP A 18 3.11 -11.99 14.90
CA TRP A 18 4.54 -11.95 14.66
C TRP A 18 4.91 -12.44 13.24
N GLU A 19 4.24 -13.47 12.72
CA GLU A 19 4.44 -13.97 11.36
C GLU A 19 4.18 -12.90 10.28
N GLY A 20 3.30 -11.93 10.54
CA GLY A 20 3.06 -10.79 9.65
C GLY A 20 4.15 -9.72 9.68
N GLN A 21 5.01 -9.74 10.71
CA GLN A 21 6.04 -8.73 10.98
C GLN A 21 7.37 -9.41 11.37
N PRO A 22 7.97 -10.22 10.48
CA PRO A 22 9.12 -11.07 10.80
C PRO A 22 10.41 -10.29 11.11
N ASP A 23 10.48 -9.03 10.70
CA ASP A 23 11.62 -8.15 10.99
C ASP A 23 11.64 -7.66 12.45
N LEU A 24 10.50 -7.74 13.16
CA LEU A 24 10.47 -7.49 14.60
C LEU A 24 11.06 -8.70 15.33
N ASN A 25 11.89 -8.47 16.35
CA ASN A 25 12.14 -9.51 17.35
C ASN A 25 11.02 -9.46 18.42
N LEU A 26 10.96 -10.47 19.29
CA LEU A 26 9.91 -10.57 20.31
C LEU A 26 9.87 -9.36 21.26
N ALA A 27 11.04 -8.82 21.63
CA ALA A 27 11.11 -7.64 22.51
C ALA A 27 10.56 -6.38 21.80
N SER A 28 10.85 -6.22 20.51
CA SER A 28 10.27 -5.14 19.70
C SER A 28 8.76 -5.30 19.53
N LEU A 29 8.26 -6.52 19.32
CA LEU A 29 6.83 -6.80 19.28
C LEU A 29 6.17 -6.46 20.63
N TRP A 30 6.80 -6.79 21.74
CA TRP A 30 6.31 -6.41 23.06
C TRP A 30 6.21 -4.90 23.22
N GLY A 31 7.23 -4.14 22.79
CA GLY A 31 7.17 -2.68 22.76
C GLY A 31 6.04 -2.13 21.88
N VAL A 32 5.70 -2.79 20.77
CA VAL A 32 4.53 -2.43 19.95
C VAL A 32 3.24 -2.63 20.75
N VAL A 33 3.09 -3.76 21.45
CA VAL A 33 1.89 -4.05 22.24
C VAL A 33 1.78 -3.11 23.46
N GLU A 34 2.89 -2.71 24.07
CA GLU A 34 2.93 -1.69 25.13
C GLU A 34 2.43 -0.32 24.65
N ASN A 35 2.79 0.08 23.42
CA ASN A 35 2.25 1.30 22.80
C ASN A 35 0.74 1.25 22.56
N HIS A 36 0.14 0.06 22.60
CA HIS A 36 -1.31 -0.15 22.54
C HIS A 36 -1.94 -0.30 23.93
N GLY A 37 -1.20 0.01 25.01
CA GLY A 37 -1.70 0.07 26.37
C GLY A 37 -1.57 -1.23 27.17
N ILE A 38 -0.92 -2.26 26.63
CA ILE A 38 -0.66 -3.49 27.39
C ILE A 38 0.50 -3.28 28.35
N GLY A 39 0.31 -3.66 29.61
CA GLY A 39 1.36 -3.57 30.63
C GLY A 39 1.18 -4.60 31.73
N TRP A 40 1.89 -4.41 32.85
CA TRP A 40 1.89 -5.34 33.99
C TRP A 40 0.51 -5.67 34.57
N GLY A 41 -0.45 -4.75 34.45
CA GLY A 41 -1.82 -4.92 34.94
C GLY A 41 -2.78 -5.56 33.93
N SER A 42 -2.35 -5.79 32.69
CA SER A 42 -3.24 -6.22 31.62
C SER A 42 -3.59 -7.71 31.71
N GLY A 43 -4.82 -8.02 31.30
CA GLY A 43 -5.30 -9.40 31.16
C GLY A 43 -4.80 -10.05 29.87
N ASP A 44 -4.88 -11.38 29.82
CA ASP A 44 -4.59 -12.14 28.60
C ASP A 44 -5.56 -11.78 27.48
N ASP A 45 -6.84 -11.58 27.80
CA ASP A 45 -7.87 -11.21 26.81
C ASP A 45 -7.57 -9.85 26.15
N GLU A 46 -7.04 -8.90 26.92
CA GLU A 46 -6.61 -7.59 26.41
C GLU A 46 -5.40 -7.74 25.49
N LEU A 47 -4.40 -8.53 25.90
CA LEU A 47 -3.24 -8.84 25.08
C LEU A 47 -3.64 -9.54 23.77
N VAL A 48 -4.51 -10.54 23.85
CA VAL A 48 -5.05 -11.24 22.68
C VAL A 48 -5.78 -10.28 21.76
N ALA A 49 -6.65 -9.41 22.28
CA ALA A 49 -7.37 -8.42 21.47
C ALA A 49 -6.42 -7.49 20.70
N VAL A 50 -5.34 -7.04 21.34
CA VAL A 50 -4.30 -6.20 20.70
C VAL A 50 -3.53 -7.00 19.65
N LEU A 51 -3.07 -8.21 19.96
CA LEU A 51 -2.34 -9.06 19.01
C LEU A 51 -3.22 -9.41 17.79
N GLU A 52 -4.50 -9.67 18.00
CA GLU A 52 -5.42 -9.92 16.90
C GLU A 52 -5.65 -8.67 16.05
N ALA A 53 -5.77 -7.49 16.65
CA ALA A 53 -5.83 -6.23 15.91
C ALA A 53 -4.57 -6.00 15.07
N LEU A 54 -3.38 -6.26 15.64
CA LEU A 54 -2.12 -6.20 14.93
C LEU A 54 -2.08 -7.21 13.76
N SER A 55 -2.53 -8.45 13.97
CA SER A 55 -2.56 -9.47 12.91
C SER A 55 -3.53 -9.15 11.77
N ARG A 56 -4.63 -8.41 12.06
CA ARG A 56 -5.55 -7.91 11.03
C ARG A 56 -4.92 -6.78 10.23
N ARG A 57 -4.17 -5.89 10.89
CA ARG A 57 -3.47 -4.77 10.24
C ARG A 57 -2.25 -5.22 9.46
N HIS A 58 -1.53 -6.22 9.95
CA HIS A 58 -0.32 -6.79 9.38
C HIS A 58 -0.47 -8.31 9.21
N PRO A 59 -1.28 -8.77 8.25
CA PRO A 59 -1.51 -10.20 8.06
C PRO A 59 -0.26 -10.89 7.50
N ALA A 60 0.01 -12.12 7.95
CA ALA A 60 1.03 -12.97 7.36
C ALA A 60 0.66 -13.46 5.95
N ARG A 61 -0.64 -13.58 5.66
CA ARG A 61 -1.16 -14.08 4.39
C ARG A 61 -2.46 -13.38 4.00
N VAL A 62 -2.61 -13.11 2.71
CA VAL A 62 -3.84 -12.62 2.10
C VAL A 62 -4.20 -13.50 0.90
N THR A 63 -5.42 -14.03 0.87
CA THR A 63 -5.91 -14.90 -0.21
C THR A 63 -6.99 -14.21 -1.05
N SER A 64 -7.97 -13.61 -0.39
CA SER A 64 -9.10 -12.92 -1.04
C SER A 64 -9.39 -11.62 -0.26
N PRO A 65 -8.62 -10.55 -0.49
CA PRO A 65 -8.89 -9.28 0.15
C PRO A 65 -10.18 -8.71 -0.44
N GLU A 66 -11.17 -8.44 0.40
CA GLU A 66 -12.41 -7.77 0.01
C GLU A 66 -12.48 -6.44 0.75
N ASN A 67 -12.80 -5.36 0.03
CA ASN A 67 -12.97 -4.02 0.60
C ASN A 67 -11.78 -3.49 1.42
N VAL A 68 -10.58 -4.01 1.19
CA VAL A 68 -9.35 -3.54 1.83
C VAL A 68 -8.25 -3.31 0.80
N LEU A 69 -7.43 -2.28 1.00
CA LEU A 69 -6.21 -2.06 0.25
C LEU A 69 -5.07 -2.84 0.91
N VAL A 70 -4.34 -3.62 0.12
CA VAL A 70 -3.15 -4.34 0.61
C VAL A 70 -1.91 -3.64 0.10
N VAL A 71 -1.03 -3.22 0.99
CA VAL A 71 0.29 -2.69 0.67
C VAL A 71 1.33 -3.68 1.19
N ALA A 72 2.09 -4.27 0.28
CA ALA A 72 3.08 -5.29 0.56
C ALA A 72 4.46 -4.81 0.13
N ASP A 73 5.48 -5.10 0.93
CA ASP A 73 6.87 -4.81 0.62
C ASP A 73 7.62 -6.13 0.35
N THR A 74 8.61 -6.07 -0.53
CA THR A 74 9.48 -7.20 -0.89
C THR A 74 10.90 -6.94 -0.44
N ALA A 75 11.59 -8.00 0.02
CA ALA A 75 12.98 -7.91 0.47
C ALA A 75 13.97 -7.90 -0.70
N ARG A 76 13.70 -8.69 -1.75
CA ARG A 76 14.57 -8.86 -2.92
C ARG A 76 13.74 -9.19 -4.17
N PRO A 77 13.77 -8.33 -5.20
CA PRO A 77 14.20 -6.92 -5.16
C PRO A 77 13.38 -6.08 -4.17
N LEU A 78 13.84 -4.88 -3.83
CA LEU A 78 13.09 -3.96 -2.97
C LEU A 78 11.99 -3.26 -3.78
N ARG A 79 10.76 -3.77 -3.66
CA ARG A 79 9.56 -3.23 -4.33
C ARG A 79 8.40 -3.13 -3.36
N ARG A 80 7.55 -2.15 -3.60
CA ARG A 80 6.23 -1.98 -2.99
C ARG A 80 5.15 -2.39 -3.97
N ILE A 81 4.26 -3.25 -3.52
CA ILE A 81 3.14 -3.82 -4.26
C ILE A 81 1.86 -3.35 -3.59
N THR A 82 1.01 -2.66 -4.32
CA THR A 82 -0.35 -2.31 -3.87
C THR A 82 -1.34 -3.21 -4.61
N VAL A 83 -2.17 -3.92 -3.86
CA VAL A 83 -3.29 -4.69 -4.40
C VAL A 83 -4.59 -3.99 -4.02
N ASP A 84 -5.29 -3.51 -5.04
CA ASP A 84 -6.62 -2.93 -4.97
C ASP A 84 -7.63 -3.98 -5.47
N PRO A 85 -8.33 -4.68 -4.57
CA PRO A 85 -9.29 -5.70 -4.95
C PRO A 85 -10.58 -5.14 -5.57
N VAL A 86 -10.98 -3.92 -5.21
CA VAL A 86 -12.21 -3.30 -5.72
C VAL A 86 -12.01 -2.86 -7.17
N GLY A 87 -10.90 -2.17 -7.46
CA GLY A 87 -10.48 -1.83 -8.82
C GLY A 87 -9.85 -2.99 -9.60
N ARG A 88 -9.72 -4.18 -8.97
CA ARG A 88 -9.03 -5.38 -9.48
C ARG A 88 -7.67 -5.06 -10.07
N ARG A 89 -6.88 -4.25 -9.36
CA ARG A 89 -5.64 -3.66 -9.85
C ARG A 89 -4.46 -3.99 -8.96
N VAL A 90 -3.30 -4.20 -9.58
CA VAL A 90 -2.02 -4.25 -8.91
C VAL A 90 -1.17 -3.11 -9.40
N THR A 91 -0.50 -2.44 -8.46
CA THR A 91 0.50 -1.42 -8.76
C THR A 91 1.82 -1.84 -8.13
N VAL A 92 2.88 -1.95 -8.93
CA VAL A 92 4.22 -2.30 -8.45
C VAL A 92 5.16 -1.13 -8.68
N ARG A 93 5.92 -0.78 -7.63
CA ARG A 93 6.87 0.33 -7.62
C ARG A 93 8.18 -0.12 -6.97
N GLY A 94 9.31 0.34 -7.48
CA GLY A 94 10.63 0.06 -6.91
C GLY A 94 11.69 0.87 -7.62
N ALA A 95 12.90 0.91 -7.08
CA ALA A 95 14.02 1.61 -7.74
C ALA A 95 14.54 0.85 -8.97
N ASP A 96 14.34 -0.47 -9.01
CA ASP A 96 14.82 -1.38 -10.05
C ASP A 96 13.80 -1.61 -11.18
N VAL A 97 12.59 -1.08 -11.04
CA VAL A 97 11.47 -1.34 -11.95
C VAL A 97 10.73 -0.06 -12.27
N ARG A 98 10.26 0.06 -13.51
CA ARG A 98 9.32 1.11 -13.88
C ARG A 98 8.01 0.87 -13.14
N PRO A 99 7.45 1.88 -12.46
CA PRO A 99 6.12 1.78 -11.90
C PRO A 99 5.13 1.29 -12.95
N ALA A 100 4.43 0.21 -12.63
CA ALA A 100 3.49 -0.42 -13.53
C ALA A 100 2.21 -0.72 -12.78
N THR A 101 1.09 -0.56 -13.48
CA THR A 101 -0.24 -0.81 -12.94
C THR A 101 -1.08 -1.59 -13.95
N TRP A 102 -1.68 -2.69 -13.53
CA TRP A 102 -2.43 -3.58 -14.40
C TRP A 102 -3.60 -4.24 -13.67
N ASN A 103 -4.57 -4.71 -14.45
CA ASN A 103 -5.68 -5.46 -13.89
C ASN A 103 -5.26 -6.91 -13.63
N TYR A 104 -5.69 -7.46 -12.50
CA TYR A 104 -5.38 -8.84 -12.13
C TYR A 104 -6.62 -9.73 -12.08
N ARG A 105 -6.40 -11.01 -12.37
CA ARG A 105 -7.43 -12.05 -12.29
C ARG A 105 -7.46 -12.69 -10.91
N GLU A 106 -6.29 -13.06 -10.40
CA GLU A 106 -6.16 -13.95 -9.23
C GLU A 106 -4.89 -13.63 -8.43
N ILE A 107 -4.99 -13.65 -7.11
CA ILE A 107 -3.84 -13.65 -6.20
C ILE A 107 -3.48 -15.11 -5.95
N ARG A 108 -2.41 -15.60 -6.59
CA ARG A 108 -1.97 -17.00 -6.43
C ARG A 108 -1.25 -17.19 -5.10
N ARG A 109 -0.47 -16.18 -4.68
CA ARG A 109 0.22 -16.16 -3.41
C ARG A 109 0.54 -14.73 -2.97
N LEU A 110 0.13 -14.39 -1.76
CA LEU A 110 0.53 -13.17 -1.07
C LEU A 110 0.75 -13.52 0.41
N GLU A 111 1.96 -13.94 0.73
CA GLU A 111 2.35 -14.46 2.05
C GLU A 111 3.76 -13.99 2.41
N VAL A 112 3.92 -13.49 3.62
CA VAL A 112 5.20 -13.00 4.15
C VAL A 112 6.22 -14.13 4.19
N GLY A 113 7.46 -13.84 3.79
CA GLY A 113 8.53 -14.82 3.65
C GLY A 113 8.46 -15.66 2.36
N MET A 114 7.39 -15.52 1.56
CA MET A 114 7.19 -16.29 0.33
C MET A 114 7.21 -15.39 -0.91
N PRO A 115 7.50 -15.96 -2.12
CA PRO A 115 7.35 -15.23 -3.36
C PRO A 115 5.91 -14.78 -3.60
N ALA A 116 5.70 -13.47 -3.81
CA ALA A 116 4.42 -12.92 -4.25
C ALA A 116 4.17 -13.30 -5.71
N VAL A 117 3.01 -13.90 -5.98
CA VAL A 117 2.58 -14.34 -7.31
C VAL A 117 1.15 -13.89 -7.55
N ILE A 118 0.96 -13.07 -8.59
CA ILE A 118 -0.35 -12.57 -9.00
C ILE A 118 -0.53 -12.80 -10.50
N THR A 119 -1.65 -13.42 -10.87
CA THR A 119 -2.01 -13.66 -12.26
C THR A 119 -2.74 -12.45 -12.82
N ASP A 120 -2.27 -11.91 -13.95
CA ASP A 120 -2.93 -10.80 -14.61
C ASP A 120 -4.24 -11.20 -15.33
N ALA A 121 -4.94 -10.22 -15.90
CA ALA A 121 -6.17 -10.45 -16.65
C ALA A 121 -6.00 -11.34 -17.90
N ALA A 122 -4.79 -11.44 -18.46
CA ALA A 122 -4.46 -12.29 -19.61
C ALA A 122 -4.05 -13.72 -19.19
N GLY A 123 -3.95 -14.01 -17.89
CA GLY A 123 -3.57 -15.31 -17.37
C GLY A 123 -2.06 -15.50 -17.17
N VAL A 124 -1.27 -14.42 -17.23
CA VAL A 124 0.19 -14.48 -17.01
C VAL A 124 0.51 -14.29 -15.53
N ASP A 125 1.32 -15.19 -14.98
CA ASP A 125 1.80 -15.11 -13.60
C ASP A 125 2.96 -14.12 -13.46
N HIS A 126 2.76 -13.09 -12.65
CA HIS A 126 3.79 -12.12 -12.28
C HIS A 126 4.42 -12.51 -10.94
N ARG A 127 5.72 -12.79 -10.94
CA ARG A 127 6.51 -13.03 -9.73
C ARG A 127 7.17 -11.73 -9.29
N LEU A 128 6.74 -11.21 -8.15
CA LEU A 128 7.04 -9.82 -7.78
C LEU A 128 8.22 -9.67 -6.81
N GLY A 129 8.62 -10.75 -6.15
CA GLY A 129 9.69 -10.78 -5.15
C GLY A 129 9.25 -11.57 -3.91
N VAL A 130 10.16 -11.78 -2.97
CA VAL A 130 9.83 -12.38 -1.66
C VAL A 130 9.28 -11.30 -0.74
N LEU A 131 8.09 -11.48 -0.19
CA LEU A 131 7.46 -10.51 0.71
C LEU A 131 8.22 -10.43 2.05
N SER A 132 8.49 -9.22 2.51
CA SER A 132 9.05 -8.94 3.84
C SER A 132 7.98 -8.56 4.86
N GLY A 133 6.85 -8.02 4.39
CA GLY A 133 5.75 -7.61 5.25
C GLY A 133 4.56 -7.11 4.45
N MET A 134 3.42 -7.02 5.12
CA MET A 134 2.18 -6.52 4.53
C MET A 134 1.43 -5.67 5.52
N THR A 135 0.62 -4.78 4.96
CA THR A 135 -0.24 -3.89 5.69
C THR A 135 -1.58 -3.78 4.97
N VAL A 136 -2.68 -3.80 5.73
CA VAL A 136 -4.04 -3.78 5.19
C VAL A 136 -4.81 -2.60 5.80
N SER A 137 -5.44 -1.78 4.96
CA SER A 137 -6.33 -0.68 5.37
C SER A 137 -7.68 -0.75 4.66
N ASP A 138 -8.70 -0.12 5.24
CA ASP A 138 -10.01 -0.01 4.62
C ASP A 138 -9.89 0.63 3.23
N TYR A 139 -10.54 0.02 2.24
CA TYR A 139 -10.53 0.56 0.89
C TYR A 139 -11.29 1.89 0.82
N ARG A 140 -10.61 2.95 0.36
CA ARG A 140 -11.24 4.23 0.06
C ARG A 140 -10.99 4.59 -1.41
N PRO A 141 -12.02 4.62 -2.27
CA PRO A 141 -11.80 5.03 -3.66
C PRO A 141 -11.36 6.50 -3.70
N PRO A 142 -10.39 6.86 -4.54
CA PRO A 142 -10.05 8.27 -4.72
C PRO A 142 -11.17 8.97 -5.49
N THR A 143 -11.91 9.85 -4.83
CA THR A 143 -13.03 10.63 -5.42
C THR A 143 -12.57 11.95 -6.08
N GLY A 144 -11.28 12.03 -6.42
CA GLY A 144 -10.61 13.23 -6.89
C GLY A 144 -9.88 13.99 -5.77
N LEU A 145 -8.80 14.68 -6.13
CA LEU A 145 -7.92 15.39 -5.19
C LEU A 145 -7.88 16.92 -5.43
N GLY A 146 -8.76 17.43 -6.30
CA GLY A 146 -8.87 18.86 -6.58
C GLY A 146 -9.04 19.68 -5.30
N GLY A 147 -8.35 20.81 -5.23
CA GLY A 147 -8.39 21.72 -4.09
C GLY A 147 -7.53 21.31 -2.89
N ARG A 148 -6.99 20.09 -2.83
CA ARG A 148 -6.18 19.63 -1.68
C ARG A 148 -4.81 20.30 -1.66
N ALA A 149 -4.45 20.84 -0.50
CA ALA A 149 -3.08 21.26 -0.24
C ALA A 149 -2.18 20.04 -0.01
N ARG A 150 -0.88 20.18 -0.27
CA ARG A 150 0.12 19.13 -0.04
C ARG A 150 0.10 18.61 1.40
N THR A 151 -0.08 19.50 2.39
CA THR A 151 -0.14 19.13 3.82
C THR A 151 -1.40 18.34 4.19
N ALA A 152 -2.48 18.48 3.42
CA ALA A 152 -3.73 17.76 3.63
C ALA A 152 -3.72 16.34 3.03
N MET A 153 -2.62 15.92 2.40
CA MET A 153 -2.48 14.56 1.89
C MET A 153 -2.24 13.54 3.00
N GLY A 154 -1.56 13.90 4.09
CA GLY A 154 -1.13 12.93 5.11
C GLY A 154 -0.38 11.76 4.46
N ASP A 155 -0.77 10.53 4.79
CA ASP A 155 -0.16 9.31 4.24
C ASP A 155 -0.80 8.84 2.92
N LEU A 156 -1.80 9.57 2.41
CA LEU A 156 -2.50 9.21 1.18
C LEU A 156 -1.55 9.28 -0.03
N VAL A 157 -1.46 8.17 -0.75
CA VAL A 157 -0.81 8.08 -2.06
C VAL A 157 -1.83 7.62 -3.09
N VAL A 158 -1.95 8.37 -4.18
CA VAL A 158 -2.90 8.09 -5.27
C VAL A 158 -2.14 7.99 -6.59
N GLY A 159 -2.49 7.00 -7.38
CA GLY A 159 -2.01 6.86 -8.74
C GLY A 159 -3.04 7.35 -9.75
N ALA A 160 -2.56 7.96 -10.84
CA ALA A 160 -3.35 8.33 -11.99
C ALA A 160 -2.70 7.81 -13.27
N ARG A 161 -3.49 7.20 -14.15
CA ARG A 161 -3.08 6.93 -15.54
C ARG A 161 -3.69 8.02 -16.41
N LEU A 162 -2.85 8.66 -17.22
CA LEU A 162 -3.29 9.71 -18.13
C LEU A 162 -3.56 9.13 -19.52
N ILE A 163 -4.35 9.84 -20.32
CA ILE A 163 -4.72 9.43 -21.69
C ILE A 163 -3.53 9.28 -22.64
N ASP A 164 -2.40 9.94 -22.35
CA ASP A 164 -1.16 9.83 -23.12
C ASP A 164 -0.30 8.62 -22.71
N GLY A 165 -0.81 7.79 -21.80
CA GLY A 165 -0.13 6.60 -21.26
C GLY A 165 0.81 6.90 -20.09
N SER A 166 0.97 8.16 -19.67
CA SER A 166 1.77 8.51 -18.50
C SER A 166 1.16 7.95 -17.22
N LEU A 167 2.01 7.50 -16.31
CA LEU A 167 1.63 7.14 -14.94
C LEU A 167 2.07 8.26 -14.00
N VAL A 168 1.17 8.72 -13.15
CA VAL A 168 1.43 9.75 -12.15
C VAL A 168 1.19 9.17 -10.77
N ILE A 169 2.13 9.37 -9.85
CA ILE A 169 1.97 9.06 -8.42
C ILE A 169 1.94 10.37 -7.65
N VAL A 170 0.82 10.64 -7.00
CA VAL A 170 0.58 11.83 -6.18
C VAL A 170 0.68 11.46 -4.71
N SER A 171 1.62 12.09 -4.02
CA SER A 171 1.85 11.99 -2.58
C SER A 171 2.23 13.37 -2.05
N HIS A 172 3.30 13.49 -1.27
CA HIS A 172 3.95 14.76 -0.95
C HIS A 172 4.70 15.40 -2.15
N GLY A 173 4.79 14.69 -3.27
CA GLY A 173 5.22 15.21 -4.57
C GLY A 173 4.34 14.66 -5.68
N VAL A 174 4.55 15.15 -6.91
CA VAL A 174 3.95 14.59 -8.12
C VAL A 174 5.07 13.95 -8.93
N ASP A 175 5.12 12.63 -8.94
CA ASP A 175 6.05 11.83 -9.73
C ASP A 175 5.37 11.42 -11.04
N VAL A 176 5.93 11.84 -12.17
CA VAL A 176 5.39 11.61 -13.52
C VAL A 176 6.32 10.68 -14.27
N PHE A 177 5.77 9.58 -14.77
CA PHE A 177 6.45 8.57 -15.58
C PHE A 177 5.86 8.57 -16.98
N THR A 178 6.59 9.13 -17.94
CA THR A 178 6.13 9.26 -19.33
C THR A 178 6.73 8.14 -20.19
N PRO A 179 5.91 7.34 -20.89
CA PRO A 179 6.40 6.28 -21.75
C PRO A 179 7.16 6.86 -22.96
N GLY A 180 8.42 6.43 -23.13
CA GLY A 180 9.20 6.61 -24.35
C GLY A 180 9.22 5.32 -25.19
N ARG A 181 9.96 5.32 -26.31
CA ARG A 181 10.06 4.14 -27.18
C ARG A 181 10.82 2.97 -26.55
N ARG A 182 11.84 3.26 -25.73
CA ARG A 182 12.68 2.25 -25.03
C ARG A 182 12.99 2.66 -23.59
N ASP A 183 12.77 3.92 -23.25
CA ASP A 183 12.99 4.56 -21.98
C ASP A 183 11.65 4.99 -21.35
N VAL A 184 11.66 5.32 -20.07
CA VAL A 184 10.56 6.01 -19.39
C VAL A 184 11.20 7.22 -18.73
N ALA A 185 10.73 8.41 -19.10
CA ALA A 185 11.18 9.63 -18.48
C ALA A 185 10.49 9.75 -17.11
N HIS A 186 11.27 9.97 -16.06
CA HIS A 186 10.77 10.23 -14.71
C HIS A 186 11.06 11.68 -14.35
N THR A 187 10.01 12.43 -14.03
CA THR A 187 10.13 13.79 -13.51
C THR A 187 9.38 13.89 -12.19
N ARG A 188 10.02 14.50 -11.19
CA ARG A 188 9.41 14.76 -9.89
C ARG A 188 9.16 16.26 -9.71
N HIS A 189 7.90 16.62 -9.46
CA HIS A 189 7.50 17.99 -9.16
C HIS A 189 7.18 18.16 -7.68
N ARG A 190 7.68 19.25 -7.10
CA ARG A 190 7.19 19.75 -5.80
C ARG A 190 6.00 20.66 -6.06
N TYR A 191 4.94 20.50 -5.27
CA TYR A 191 3.71 21.26 -5.41
C TYR A 191 3.21 21.74 -4.04
N ASP A 192 2.40 22.80 -4.04
CA ASP A 192 1.72 23.31 -2.84
C ASP A 192 0.25 22.89 -2.81
N LYS A 193 -0.41 22.91 -3.96
CA LYS A 193 -1.84 22.61 -4.09
C LYS A 193 -2.14 21.83 -5.36
N LEU A 194 -2.94 20.79 -5.23
CA LEU A 194 -3.60 20.11 -6.35
C LEU A 194 -4.80 20.98 -6.76
N LEU A 195 -4.78 21.45 -8.00
CA LEU A 195 -5.86 22.29 -8.52
C LEU A 195 -6.98 21.42 -9.06
N GLU A 196 -6.62 20.41 -9.86
CA GLU A 196 -7.56 19.53 -10.53
C GLU A 196 -6.93 18.14 -10.64
N VAL A 197 -7.62 17.13 -10.09
CA VAL A 197 -7.23 15.73 -10.19
C VAL A 197 -8.51 14.92 -10.12
N GLY A 198 -9.07 14.57 -11.27
CA GLY A 198 -10.31 13.82 -11.38
C GLY A 198 -10.40 13.18 -12.77
N ILE A 199 -11.08 12.04 -12.86
CA ILE A 199 -11.25 11.32 -14.12
C ILE A 199 -11.98 12.22 -15.12
N GLY A 200 -11.50 12.26 -16.37
CA GLY A 200 -12.06 13.11 -17.43
C GLY A 200 -11.56 14.56 -17.45
N ALA A 201 -10.65 14.91 -16.54
CA ALA A 201 -10.07 16.25 -16.46
C ALA A 201 -8.53 16.23 -16.48
N PRO A 202 -7.87 17.30 -16.96
CA PRO A 202 -6.41 17.43 -16.87
C PRO A 202 -5.91 17.36 -15.42
N LEU A 203 -4.79 16.67 -15.19
CA LEU A 203 -4.12 16.73 -13.89
C LEU A 203 -3.39 18.07 -13.76
N ARG A 204 -3.80 18.92 -12.82
CA ARG A 204 -3.23 20.27 -12.61
C ARG A 204 -2.82 20.50 -11.17
N PHE A 205 -1.66 21.12 -11.00
CA PHE A 205 -1.15 21.49 -9.67
C PHE A 205 -0.37 22.80 -9.70
N GLN A 206 -0.32 23.46 -8.56
CA GLN A 206 0.47 24.65 -8.31
C GLN A 206 1.87 24.25 -7.80
N PRO A 207 2.96 24.60 -8.50
CA PRO A 207 4.32 24.31 -8.03
C PRO A 207 4.67 25.03 -6.72
N ALA A 208 5.50 24.38 -5.89
CA ALA A 208 5.88 24.90 -4.57
C ALA A 208 6.79 26.14 -4.61
N ALA A 209 7.51 26.33 -5.72
CA ALA A 209 8.36 27.52 -5.91
C ALA A 209 7.55 28.75 -6.40
N GLY A 210 6.22 28.65 -6.45
CA GLY A 210 5.38 29.59 -7.19
C GLY A 210 5.49 29.40 -8.70
N GLY A 211 4.84 30.27 -9.47
CA GLY A 211 4.84 30.24 -10.94
C GLY A 211 3.52 29.77 -11.54
N LYS A 212 3.51 29.55 -12.87
CA LYS A 212 2.30 29.11 -13.58
C LYS A 212 1.93 27.68 -13.17
N PRO A 213 0.63 27.37 -13.02
CA PRO A 213 0.17 26.01 -12.82
C PRO A 213 0.72 25.06 -13.90
N VAL A 214 1.17 23.89 -13.46
CA VAL A 214 1.52 22.80 -14.36
C VAL A 214 0.24 22.04 -14.70
N ALA A 215 0.04 21.76 -15.98
CA ALA A 215 -1.05 20.93 -16.48
C ALA A 215 -0.45 19.74 -17.24
N LEU A 216 -0.86 18.53 -16.86
CA LEU A 216 -0.58 17.30 -17.59
C LEU A 216 -1.80 16.90 -18.42
N ALA A 217 -1.71 15.76 -19.10
CA ALA A 217 -2.82 15.19 -19.84
C ALA A 217 -4.02 14.84 -18.93
N GLU A 218 -5.15 14.55 -19.58
CA GLU A 218 -6.40 14.13 -18.94
C GLU A 218 -6.23 12.82 -18.16
N VAL A 219 -6.82 12.75 -16.98
CA VAL A 219 -6.84 11.55 -16.15
C VAL A 219 -7.85 10.55 -16.72
N GLU A 220 -7.34 9.43 -17.24
CA GLU A 220 -8.14 8.30 -17.69
C GLU A 220 -8.59 7.43 -16.51
N LEU A 221 -7.72 7.30 -15.50
CA LEU A 221 -7.96 6.44 -14.34
C LEU A 221 -7.33 7.03 -13.09
N LEU A 222 -8.02 6.91 -11.96
CA LEU A 222 -7.53 7.25 -10.63
C LEU A 222 -7.67 6.02 -9.71
N PHE A 223 -6.63 5.69 -8.95
CA PHE A 223 -6.62 4.49 -8.11
C PHE A 223 -5.78 4.69 -6.83
N PRO A 224 -6.13 4.03 -5.72
CA PRO A 224 -5.37 4.14 -4.48
C PRO A 224 -4.02 3.40 -4.59
N VAL A 225 -2.99 3.95 -3.95
CA VAL A 225 -1.65 3.36 -3.90
C VAL A 225 -1.22 3.09 -2.45
N ASP A 226 -1.55 3.99 -1.53
CA ASP A 226 -1.29 3.84 -0.08
C ASP A 226 -2.30 4.70 0.69
N GLN A 227 -2.76 4.26 1.88
CA GLN A 227 -3.86 4.87 2.64
C GLN A 227 -3.76 4.66 4.14
#